data_AF-A0A7G9ZBZ0-F1
#
_entry.id   AF-A0A7G9ZBZ0-F1
#
_cell.length_a   1.000
_cell.length_b   1.000
_cell.length_c   1.000
_cell.angle_alpha   90.00
_cell.angle_beta   90.00
_cell.angle_gamma   90.00
#
_symmetry.space_group_name_H-M   'P 1'
#
loop_
_entity.id
_entity.type
_entity.pdbx_description
1 polymer ?
#
loop_
_entity_poly.entity_id
_entity_poly.type
_entity_poly.pdbx_seq_one_letter_code
_entity_poly.pdbx_strand_id
1 'polypeptide(L)'
;MFIKGANALDATKTAGIFMAHAAGGTIGAAVGIVMARGVNFIIPVGIEKTIPYSITEAAKRVGQGRFYKSVGKPVGLMPVHGTVITEVEALKILGADAAFPIGAGGVDGGEGSVVICAEGSTAKMDELMEVIAQIKGEASAKVVDRDCVA
;
A
#
# COMPACT_ATOMS: atom_id res chain seq x y z
N MET A 1 -9.00 -16.28 -0.85
CA MET A 1 -8.55 -14.89 -1.09
C MET A 1 -7.75 -14.42 0.11
N PHE A 2 -6.66 -13.71 -0.11
CA PHE A 2 -5.82 -13.10 0.94
C PHE A 2 -5.64 -11.61 0.62
N ILE A 3 -5.89 -10.74 1.59
CA ILE A 3 -5.79 -9.29 1.41
C ILE A 3 -4.79 -8.75 2.43
N LYS A 4 -3.77 -8.03 1.95
CA LYS A 4 -2.78 -7.41 2.81
C LYS A 4 -2.18 -6.19 2.13
N GLY A 5 -2.22 -5.04 2.80
CA GLY A 5 -1.58 -3.83 2.30
C GLY A 5 -0.06 -3.83 2.42
N ALA A 6 0.57 -2.88 1.73
CA ALA A 6 2.02 -2.73 1.60
C ALA A 6 2.53 -1.39 2.14
N ASN A 7 3.85 -1.31 2.32
CA ASN A 7 4.57 -0.13 2.82
C ASN A 7 5.23 0.68 1.70
N ALA A 8 5.44 0.06 0.53
CA ALA A 8 6.03 0.69 -0.64
C ALA A 8 5.38 0.14 -1.91
N LEU A 9 5.34 0.97 -2.95
CA LEU A 9 5.02 0.62 -4.32
C LEU A 9 6.10 1.21 -5.23
N ASP A 10 6.53 0.51 -6.28
CA ASP A 10 7.45 1.11 -7.26
C ASP A 10 6.79 1.29 -8.63
N ALA A 11 7.50 1.94 -9.55
CA ALA A 11 7.03 2.22 -10.90
C ALA A 11 6.69 0.96 -11.73
N THR A 12 7.17 -0.22 -11.31
CA THR A 12 6.85 -1.51 -11.94
C THR A 12 5.62 -2.17 -11.33
N LYS A 13 4.91 -1.48 -10.42
CA LYS A 13 3.83 -2.00 -9.59
C LYS A 13 4.25 -3.17 -8.71
N THR A 14 5.51 -3.25 -8.33
CA THR A 14 5.95 -4.18 -7.29
C THR A 14 5.58 -3.61 -5.94
N ALA A 15 4.96 -4.41 -5.06
CA ALA A 15 4.65 -4.00 -3.70
C ALA A 15 5.74 -4.47 -2.73
N GLY A 16 6.08 -3.61 -1.77
CA GLY A 16 7.09 -3.86 -0.75
C GLY A 16 6.48 -3.85 0.65
N ILE A 17 6.68 -4.92 1.42
CA ILE A 17 6.22 -5.01 2.81
C ILE A 17 7.42 -4.95 3.75
N PHE A 18 7.35 -4.09 4.77
CA PHE A 18 8.36 -4.06 5.82
C PHE A 18 8.22 -5.26 6.74
N MET A 19 9.35 -5.88 7.05
CA MET A 19 9.47 -6.98 8.01
C MET A 19 10.28 -6.50 9.20
N ALA A 20 9.61 -6.02 10.24
CA ALA A 20 10.25 -5.55 11.48
C ALA A 20 10.43 -6.67 12.52
N HIS A 21 9.64 -7.74 12.45
CA HIS A 21 9.80 -8.93 13.30
C HIS A 21 10.81 -9.89 12.68
N ALA A 22 11.70 -10.49 13.47
CA ALA A 22 12.79 -11.35 12.97
C ALA A 22 12.28 -12.56 12.15
N ALA A 23 11.11 -13.09 12.50
CA ALA A 23 10.43 -14.16 11.74
C ALA A 23 9.64 -13.67 10.50
N GLY A 24 9.81 -12.41 10.07
CA GLY A 24 9.14 -11.85 8.88
C GLY A 24 7.72 -11.31 9.12
N GLY A 25 7.20 -11.41 10.36
CA GLY A 25 5.88 -10.89 10.73
C GLY A 25 4.72 -11.60 10.02
N THR A 26 3.61 -10.89 9.84
CA THR A 26 2.38 -11.48 9.25
C THR A 26 2.59 -11.95 7.81
N ILE A 27 3.38 -11.22 7.01
CA ILE A 27 3.66 -11.64 5.63
C ILE A 27 4.55 -12.88 5.58
N GLY A 28 5.58 -12.97 6.44
CA GLY A 28 6.44 -14.16 6.54
C GLY A 28 5.66 -15.42 6.88
N ALA A 29 4.68 -15.31 7.79
CA ALA A 29 3.82 -16.43 8.17
C ALA A 29 2.80 -16.82 7.07
N ALA A 30 2.37 -15.87 6.24
CA ALA A 30 1.28 -16.09 5.29
C ALA A 30 1.76 -16.45 3.88
N VAL A 31 2.84 -15.85 3.38
CA VAL A 31 3.20 -15.88 1.94
C VAL A 31 3.43 -17.29 1.41
N GLY A 32 4.06 -18.17 2.19
CA GLY A 32 4.26 -19.57 1.80
C GLY A 32 2.94 -20.31 1.60
N ILE A 33 1.98 -20.12 2.51
CA ILE A 33 0.64 -20.73 2.42
C ILE A 33 -0.13 -20.15 1.24
N VAL A 34 -0.08 -18.82 1.07
CA VAL A 34 -0.75 -18.10 -0.02
C VAL A 34 -0.28 -18.62 -1.37
N MET A 35 1.03 -18.72 -1.56
CA MET A 35 1.64 -19.20 -2.80
C MET A 35 1.39 -20.70 -3.02
N ALA A 36 1.58 -21.54 -1.99
CA ALA A 36 1.38 -22.98 -2.11
C ALA A 36 -0.07 -23.36 -2.47
N ARG A 37 -1.05 -22.55 -2.03
CA ARG A 37 -2.47 -22.77 -2.32
C ARG A 37 -2.96 -22.02 -3.56
N GLY A 38 -2.12 -21.20 -4.21
CA GLY A 38 -2.52 -20.39 -5.35
C GLY A 38 -3.67 -19.43 -5.05
N VAL A 39 -3.76 -18.90 -3.82
CA VAL A 39 -4.88 -18.00 -3.47
C VAL A 39 -4.68 -16.62 -4.10
N ASN A 40 -5.78 -16.01 -4.55
CA ASN A 40 -5.77 -14.62 -5.02
C ASN A 40 -5.26 -13.71 -3.89
N PHE A 41 -4.08 -13.13 -4.11
CA PHE A 41 -3.45 -12.17 -3.22
C PHE A 41 -3.71 -10.76 -3.74
N ILE A 42 -4.60 -10.03 -3.07
CA ILE A 42 -4.93 -8.63 -3.37
C ILE A 42 -4.16 -7.72 -2.43
N ILE A 43 -3.53 -6.70 -2.99
CA ILE A 43 -2.62 -5.78 -2.30
C ILE A 43 -3.17 -4.36 -2.45
N PRO A 44 -4.11 -3.95 -1.58
CA PRO A 44 -4.52 -2.55 -1.52
C PRO A 44 -3.36 -1.71 -0.99
N VAL A 45 -2.92 -0.73 -1.75
CA VAL A 45 -1.80 0.13 -1.37
C VAL A 45 -2.05 1.54 -1.86
N GLY A 46 -1.91 2.50 -0.95
CA GLY A 46 -2.08 3.89 -1.31
C GLY A 46 -0.94 4.37 -2.20
N ILE A 47 -1.27 5.16 -3.22
CA ILE A 47 -0.31 5.65 -4.21
C ILE A 47 0.72 6.62 -3.61
N GLU A 48 0.46 7.21 -2.44
CA GLU A 48 1.44 8.00 -1.67
C GLU A 48 2.65 7.17 -1.21
N LYS A 49 2.50 5.83 -1.14
CA LYS A 49 3.60 4.92 -0.80
C LYS A 49 4.50 4.60 -2.00
N THR A 50 4.31 5.29 -3.12
CA THR A 50 5.15 5.11 -4.30
C THR A 50 6.56 5.64 -4.03
N ILE A 51 7.57 4.78 -4.21
CA ILE A 51 8.97 5.14 -4.07
C ILE A 51 9.64 5.20 -5.46
N PRO A 52 10.59 6.12 -5.68
CA PRO A 52 11.27 6.26 -6.97
C PRO A 52 12.38 5.22 -7.19
N TYR A 53 12.55 4.26 -6.28
CA TYR A 53 13.58 3.23 -6.34
C TYR A 53 12.96 1.85 -6.50
N SER A 54 13.60 0.95 -7.26
CA SER A 54 13.11 -0.41 -7.44
C SER A 54 13.07 -1.16 -6.11
N ILE A 55 11.91 -1.72 -5.77
CA ILE A 55 11.72 -2.50 -4.56
C ILE A 55 12.54 -3.78 -4.59
N THR A 56 12.62 -4.43 -5.75
CA THR A 56 13.47 -5.60 -5.96
C THR A 56 14.94 -5.30 -5.68
N GLU A 57 15.44 -4.16 -6.17
CA GLU A 57 16.82 -3.75 -5.91
C GLU A 57 17.06 -3.33 -4.45
N ALA A 58 16.10 -2.63 -3.84
CA ALA A 58 16.17 -2.28 -2.42
C ALA A 58 16.21 -3.54 -1.54
N ALA A 59 15.34 -4.51 -1.80
CA ALA A 59 15.24 -5.75 -1.04
C ALA A 59 16.53 -6.59 -1.06
N LYS A 60 17.31 -6.52 -2.15
CA LYS A 60 18.63 -7.15 -2.23
C LYS A 60 19.67 -6.53 -1.32
N ARG A 61 19.46 -5.30 -0.84
CA ARG A 61 20.46 -4.49 -0.10
C ARG A 61 20.07 -4.30 1.37
N VAL A 62 18.78 -4.24 1.67
CA VAL A 62 18.29 -4.06 3.05
C VAL A 62 18.00 -5.38 3.74
N GLY A 63 17.82 -5.32 5.07
CA GLY A 63 17.59 -6.46 5.95
C GLY A 63 17.95 -6.07 7.38
N GLN A 64 17.22 -6.58 8.39
CA GLN A 64 17.42 -6.17 9.78
C GLN A 64 18.89 -6.25 10.23
N GLY A 65 19.59 -7.33 9.85
CA GLY A 65 21.01 -7.54 10.18
C GLY A 65 22.03 -6.87 9.24
N ARG A 66 21.59 -6.05 8.27
CA ARG A 66 22.48 -5.38 7.30
C ARG A 66 22.72 -3.91 7.60
N PHE A 67 21.92 -3.30 8.48
CA PHE A 67 22.08 -1.91 8.84
C PHE A 67 23.21 -1.75 9.87
N TYR A 68 24.08 -0.76 9.64
CA TYR A 68 25.03 -0.32 10.65
C TYR A 68 24.35 0.55 11.73
N LYS A 69 23.47 1.48 11.32
CA LYS A 69 22.65 2.34 12.19
C LYS A 69 21.33 2.69 11.48
N SER A 70 20.31 3.02 12.26
CA SER A 70 19.01 3.50 11.79
C SER A 70 18.39 4.46 12.83
N VAL A 71 17.58 5.42 12.38
CA VAL A 71 16.86 6.36 13.28
C VAL A 71 15.74 5.63 14.03
N GLY A 72 15.12 4.62 13.41
CA GLY A 72 14.12 3.74 14.02
C GLY A 72 14.55 2.27 14.00
N LYS A 73 13.58 1.34 14.13
CA LYS A 73 13.85 -0.11 14.08
C LYS A 73 14.35 -0.51 12.68
N PRO A 74 15.47 -1.24 12.56
CA PRO A 74 15.88 -1.85 11.29
C PRO A 74 14.77 -2.76 10.74
N VAL A 75 14.55 -2.74 9.42
CA VAL A 75 13.51 -3.56 8.77
C VAL A 75 14.06 -4.33 7.58
N GLY A 76 13.53 -5.53 7.34
CA GLY A 76 13.60 -6.17 6.04
C GLY A 76 12.59 -5.57 5.07
N LEU A 77 12.84 -5.70 3.77
CA LEU A 77 11.89 -5.35 2.71
C LEU A 77 11.59 -6.62 1.91
N MET A 78 10.33 -7.03 1.87
CA MET A 78 9.88 -8.17 1.09
C MET A 78 9.13 -7.68 -0.16
N PRO A 79 9.68 -7.89 -1.37
CA PRO A 79 8.92 -7.77 -2.60
C PRO A 79 7.84 -8.85 -2.61
N VAL A 80 6.60 -8.45 -2.86
CA VAL A 80 5.46 -9.37 -2.98
C VAL A 80 4.76 -9.16 -4.32
N HIS A 81 4.26 -10.25 -4.87
CA HIS A 81 3.57 -10.28 -6.16
C HIS A 81 2.13 -10.73 -5.94
N GLY A 82 1.20 -9.96 -6.49
CA GLY A 82 -0.24 -10.14 -6.38
C GLY A 82 -0.95 -9.05 -7.17
N THR A 83 -2.28 -9.00 -7.06
CA THR A 83 -3.07 -7.94 -7.69
C THR A 83 -2.97 -6.68 -6.85
N VAL A 84 -2.16 -5.73 -7.29
CA VAL A 84 -2.05 -4.41 -6.66
C VAL A 84 -3.26 -3.55 -7.05
N ILE A 85 -3.89 -2.93 -6.05
CA ILE A 85 -4.99 -1.99 -6.24
C ILE A 85 -4.63 -0.70 -5.50
N THR A 86 -4.33 0.36 -6.24
CA THR A 86 -4.25 1.72 -5.69
C THR A 86 -5.59 2.42 -5.81
N GLU A 87 -5.70 3.63 -5.28
CA GLU A 87 -6.86 4.50 -5.47
C GLU A 87 -7.15 4.73 -6.96
N VAL A 88 -6.13 4.76 -7.82
CA VAL A 88 -6.30 4.91 -9.27
C VAL A 88 -7.00 3.70 -9.88
N GLU A 89 -6.61 2.48 -9.49
CA GLU A 89 -7.32 1.27 -9.93
C GLU A 89 -8.72 1.20 -9.32
N ALA A 90 -8.86 1.58 -8.04
CA ALA A 90 -10.15 1.56 -7.36
C ALA A 90 -11.17 2.48 -8.03
N LEU A 91 -10.79 3.73 -8.35
CA LEU A 91 -11.67 4.68 -9.04
C LEU A 91 -12.11 4.18 -10.42
N LYS A 92 -11.19 3.54 -11.15
CA LYS A 92 -11.52 2.92 -12.46
C LYS A 92 -12.48 1.75 -12.32
N ILE A 93 -12.28 0.90 -11.30
CA ILE A 93 -13.19 -0.21 -10.99
C ILE A 93 -14.59 0.32 -10.63
N LEU A 94 -14.66 1.45 -9.93
CA LEU A 94 -15.91 2.07 -9.48
C LEU A 94 -16.61 2.90 -10.56
N GLY A 95 -16.01 3.08 -11.75
CA GLY A 95 -16.70 3.65 -12.91
C GLY A 95 -15.97 4.79 -13.62
N ALA A 96 -14.83 5.26 -13.11
CA ALA A 96 -14.03 6.27 -13.82
C ALA A 96 -13.45 5.71 -15.12
N ASP A 97 -13.57 6.46 -16.21
CA ASP A 97 -12.98 6.10 -17.50
C ASP A 97 -11.44 6.31 -17.45
N ALA A 98 -11.00 7.35 -16.75
CA ALA A 98 -9.59 7.57 -16.41
C ALA A 98 -9.43 8.11 -14.98
N ALA A 99 -8.27 7.86 -14.38
CA ALA A 99 -7.88 8.43 -13.10
C ALA A 99 -6.36 8.54 -13.01
N PHE A 100 -5.86 9.62 -12.41
CA PHE A 100 -4.43 9.86 -12.21
C PHE A 100 -4.18 10.86 -11.06
N PRO A 101 -3.09 10.69 -10.28
CA PRO A 101 -2.73 11.62 -9.22
C PRO A 101 -2.25 12.96 -9.79
N ILE A 102 -2.61 14.07 -9.15
CA ILE A 102 -2.17 15.44 -9.50
C ILE A 102 -1.46 16.16 -8.34
N GLY A 103 -1.46 15.56 -7.15
CA GLY A 103 -0.76 16.09 -5.98
C GLY A 103 -0.68 15.05 -4.89
N ALA A 104 0.33 15.15 -4.03
CA ALA A 104 0.50 14.28 -2.88
C ALA A 104 1.23 15.01 -1.75
N GLY A 105 1.00 14.56 -0.53
CA GLY A 105 1.53 15.19 0.68
C GLY A 105 0.59 16.26 1.22
N GLY A 106 0.68 16.46 2.52
CA GLY A 106 -0.11 17.40 3.31
C GLY A 106 0.53 17.52 4.68
N VAL A 107 0.03 18.44 5.48
CA VAL A 107 0.45 18.70 6.86
C VAL A 107 -0.79 18.92 7.70
N ASP A 108 -0.65 18.91 9.03
CA ASP A 108 -1.72 19.22 9.97
C ASP A 108 -2.90 18.24 9.86
N GLY A 109 -2.59 16.94 9.85
CA GLY A 109 -3.57 15.85 9.69
C GLY A 109 -3.78 15.43 8.23
N GLY A 110 -3.14 16.09 7.27
CA GLY A 110 -3.14 15.73 5.85
C GLY A 110 -1.97 14.83 5.42
N GLU A 111 -1.14 14.33 6.35
CA GLU A 111 0.03 13.52 6.02
C GLU A 111 -0.35 12.26 5.23
N GLY A 112 0.33 12.04 4.10
CA GLY A 112 0.03 10.91 3.21
C GLY A 112 -1.20 11.11 2.30
N SER A 113 -1.80 12.31 2.28
CA SER A 113 -2.92 12.60 1.37
C SER A 113 -2.49 12.60 -0.09
N VAL A 114 -3.42 12.26 -0.98
CA VAL A 114 -3.26 12.33 -2.45
C VAL A 114 -4.47 13.03 -3.05
N VAL A 115 -4.22 13.88 -4.03
CA VAL A 115 -5.25 14.50 -4.87
C VAL A 115 -5.27 13.77 -6.20
N ILE A 116 -6.43 13.24 -6.59
CA ILE A 116 -6.61 12.44 -7.80
C ILE A 116 -7.63 13.13 -8.70
N CYS A 117 -7.29 13.26 -9.98
CA CYS A 117 -8.24 13.61 -11.02
C CYS A 117 -8.89 12.32 -11.53
N ALA A 118 -10.23 12.29 -11.58
CA ALA A 118 -11.02 11.23 -12.19
C ALA A 118 -11.84 11.82 -13.34
N GLU A 119 -11.94 11.08 -14.42
CA GLU A 119 -12.64 11.49 -15.64
C GLU A 119 -13.70 10.45 -16.00
N GLY A 120 -14.84 10.92 -16.50
CA GLY A 120 -15.89 10.10 -17.07
C GLY A 120 -17.12 10.92 -17.43
N SER A 121 -18.19 10.26 -17.86
CA SER A 121 -19.47 10.94 -18.12
C SER A 121 -20.05 11.55 -16.83
N THR A 122 -20.84 12.61 -16.96
CA THR A 122 -21.48 13.29 -15.81
C THR A 122 -22.23 12.31 -14.91
N ALA A 123 -23.06 11.43 -15.49
CA ALA A 123 -23.81 10.43 -14.72
C ALA A 123 -22.89 9.49 -13.91
N LYS A 124 -21.78 9.01 -14.50
CA LYS A 124 -20.81 8.16 -13.79
C LYS A 124 -20.07 8.93 -12.69
N MET A 125 -19.76 10.21 -12.92
CA MET A 125 -19.09 11.03 -11.90
C MET A 125 -20.02 11.34 -10.72
N ASP A 126 -21.31 11.55 -10.98
CA ASP A 126 -22.31 11.72 -9.92
C ASP A 126 -22.42 10.46 -9.06
N GLU A 127 -22.57 9.28 -9.68
CA GLU A 127 -22.58 7.97 -8.99
C GLU A 127 -21.29 7.73 -8.19
N LEU A 128 -20.13 8.01 -8.79
CA LEU A 128 -18.83 7.85 -8.13
C LEU A 128 -18.69 8.77 -6.92
N MET A 129 -19.17 10.01 -7.03
CA MET A 129 -19.13 10.98 -5.94
C MET A 129 -20.03 10.58 -4.77
N GLU A 130 -21.20 9.99 -5.02
CA GLU A 130 -22.05 9.43 -3.97
C GLU A 130 -21.32 8.35 -3.17
N VAL A 131 -20.63 7.43 -3.85
CA VAL A 131 -19.84 6.37 -3.21
C VAL A 131 -18.68 6.96 -2.40
N ILE A 132 -17.92 7.91 -2.97
CA ILE A 132 -16.80 8.56 -2.27
C ILE A 132 -17.28 9.31 -1.03
N ALA A 133 -18.43 9.99 -1.10
CA ALA A 133 -18.99 10.72 0.03
C ALA A 133 -19.38 9.79 1.19
N GLN A 134 -19.78 8.55 0.91
CA GLN A 134 -20.06 7.54 1.93
C GLN A 134 -18.78 6.99 2.60
N ILE A 135 -17.68 6.91 1.85
CA ILE A 135 -16.38 6.45 2.37
C ILE A 135 -15.71 7.56 3.20
N LYS A 136 -15.85 8.81 2.76
CA LYS A 136 -15.21 9.96 3.41
C LYS A 136 -15.73 10.14 4.83
N GLY A 137 -14.82 10.09 5.80
CA GLY A 137 -15.16 10.17 7.23
C GLY A 137 -15.37 8.82 7.90
N GLU A 138 -15.00 7.72 7.23
CA GLU A 138 -14.90 6.42 7.90
C GLU A 138 -14.03 6.50 9.15
N ALA A 139 -14.38 5.69 10.15
CA ALA A 139 -13.61 5.65 11.39
C ALA A 139 -12.19 5.18 11.09
N SER A 140 -11.19 5.91 11.59
CA SER A 140 -9.79 5.50 11.49
C SER A 140 -9.60 4.07 11.98
N ALA A 141 -8.74 3.32 11.30
CA ALA A 141 -8.38 1.98 11.73
C ALA A 141 -7.91 1.99 13.19
N LYS A 142 -8.43 1.07 14.00
CA LYS A 142 -7.99 0.93 15.40
C LYS A 142 -6.50 0.58 15.41
N VAL A 143 -5.67 1.55 15.81
CA VAL A 143 -4.25 1.32 16.02
C VAL A 143 -4.10 0.49 17.29
N VAL A 144 -3.59 -0.73 17.14
CA VAL A 144 -3.14 -1.53 18.28
C VAL A 144 -1.70 -1.12 18.53
N ASP A 145 -1.52 -0.19 19.47
CA ASP A 145 -0.20 0.22 19.89
C ASP A 145 0.46 -0.91 20.71
N ARG A 146 1.72 -1.16 20.39
CA ARG A 146 2.61 -2.05 21.15
C ARG A 146 3.98 -1.44 21.08
N ASP A 147 4.65 -1.39 22.22
CA ASP A 147 6.05 -1.02 22.27
C ASP A 147 6.83 -1.88 21.29
N CYS A 148 7.64 -1.23 20.46
CA CYS A 148 8.59 -1.89 19.59
C CYS A 148 9.74 -2.46 20.43
N VAL A 149 9.44 -3.40 21.33
CA VAL A 149 10.45 -4.11 22.11
C VAL A 149 11.29 -4.99 21.17
N ALA A 150 12.58 -5.04 21.44
CA ALA A 150 13.59 -5.68 20.58
C ALA A 150 13.28 -7.16 20.35
#